data_AF-A0A2A2DP67-F1
#
_entry.id   AF-A0A2A2DP67-F1
#
_cell.length_a   1.000
_cell.length_b   1.000
_cell.length_c   1.000
_cell.angle_alpha   90.00
_cell.angle_beta   90.00
_cell.angle_gamma   90.00
#
_symmetry.space_group_name_H-M   'P 1'
#
loop_
_entity.id
_entity.type
_entity.pdbx_description
1 polymer ?
#
loop_
_entity_poly.entity_id
_entity_poly.type
_entity_poly.pdbx_seq_one_letter_code
_entity_poly.pdbx_strand_id
1 'polypeptide(L)'
;METAQWIALFKQAFCSMDKKLEQVLQLNSCREHWIQAEISLYAWFEENIEIWTDLPIGGGRKADLYAQDERGATSMVAEVKCLSDASQAKCLEGDWSVRADIERLSSFNTSTRLFVLVIAKGEQESNTGKRLRTDTWVEGRESINLDLGHALIRIWAL
;
A
#
# COMPACT_ATOMS: atom_id res chain seq x y z
N MET A 1 15.25 -9.88 1.67
CA MET A 1 15.34 -8.45 1.34
C MET A 1 15.10 -7.64 2.60
N GLU A 2 15.86 -6.56 2.76
CA GLU A 2 15.68 -5.59 3.84
C GLU A 2 14.56 -4.58 3.51
N THR A 3 14.00 -3.94 4.53
CA THR A 3 12.91 -2.95 4.39
C THR A 3 13.20 -1.87 3.34
N ALA A 4 14.42 -1.35 3.28
CA ALA A 4 14.78 -0.33 2.29
C ALA A 4 14.70 -0.83 0.83
N GLN A 5 15.00 -2.12 0.61
CA GLN A 5 14.92 -2.74 -0.71
C GLN A 5 13.46 -2.95 -1.13
N TRP A 6 12.59 -3.34 -0.20
CA TRP A 6 11.16 -3.43 -0.46
C TRP A 6 10.55 -2.08 -0.83
N ILE A 7 10.92 -1.02 -0.10
CA ILE A 7 10.47 0.33 -0.42
C ILE A 7 10.96 0.77 -1.80
N ALA A 8 12.21 0.45 -2.16
CA ALA A 8 12.75 0.75 -3.48
C ALA A 8 11.95 0.04 -4.60
N LEU A 9 11.66 -1.26 -4.41
CA LEU A 9 10.84 -2.04 -5.33
C LEU A 9 9.46 -1.42 -5.52
N PHE A 10 8.76 -1.08 -4.43
CA PHE A 10 7.44 -0.44 -4.51
C PHE A 10 7.51 0.89 -5.26
N LYS A 11 8.51 1.73 -4.97
CA LYS A 11 8.69 3.00 -5.68
C LYS A 11 8.89 2.78 -7.18
N GLN A 12 9.73 1.82 -7.56
CA GLN A 12 9.98 1.54 -8.97
C GLN A 12 8.74 0.94 -9.66
N ALA A 13 7.99 0.07 -8.98
CA ALA A 13 6.71 -0.44 -9.47
C ALA A 13 5.72 0.70 -9.72
N PHE A 14 5.59 1.67 -8.79
CA PHE A 14 4.74 2.84 -9.00
C PHE A 14 5.20 3.71 -10.18
N CYS A 15 6.51 3.93 -10.33
CA CYS A 15 7.05 4.65 -11.48
C CYS A 15 6.80 3.92 -12.80
N SER A 16 6.90 2.59 -12.84
CA SER A 16 6.70 1.80 -14.06
C SER A 16 5.22 1.76 -14.49
N MET A 17 4.30 1.85 -13.53
CA MET A 17 2.86 1.89 -13.80
C MET A 17 2.27 3.30 -13.95
N ASP A 18 3.06 4.37 -13.83
CA ASP A 18 2.64 5.80 -13.82
C ASP A 18 1.44 6.11 -14.74
N LYS A 19 1.60 5.96 -16.07
CA LYS A 19 0.54 6.29 -17.04
C LYS A 19 -0.72 5.44 -16.88
N LYS A 20 -0.57 4.18 -16.47
CA LYS A 20 -1.69 3.26 -16.25
C LYS A 20 -2.41 3.62 -14.96
N LEU A 21 -1.65 3.99 -13.93
CA LEU A 21 -2.17 4.42 -12.63
C LEU A 21 -3.04 5.67 -12.78
N GLU A 22 -2.62 6.66 -13.58
CA GLU A 22 -3.43 7.86 -13.84
C GLU A 22 -4.84 7.51 -14.32
N GLN A 23 -4.96 6.55 -15.24
CA GLN A 23 -6.26 6.07 -15.75
C GLN A 23 -7.03 5.25 -14.71
N VAL A 24 -6.34 4.37 -13.98
CA VAL A 24 -6.95 3.51 -12.95
C VAL A 24 -7.55 4.35 -11.83
N LEU A 25 -6.92 5.46 -11.45
CA LEU A 25 -7.42 6.35 -10.42
C LEU A 25 -8.76 7.03 -10.80
N GLN A 26 -9.10 7.10 -12.10
CA GLN A 26 -10.40 7.59 -12.57
C GLN A 26 -11.53 6.55 -12.46
N LEU A 27 -11.21 5.28 -12.14
CA LEU A 27 -12.20 4.21 -12.04
C LEU A 27 -12.94 4.25 -10.69
N ASN A 28 -14.20 3.83 -10.71
CA ASN A 28 -15.03 3.77 -9.49
C ASN A 28 -14.76 2.54 -8.60
N SER A 29 -14.11 1.50 -9.14
CA SER A 29 -13.91 0.21 -8.45
C SER A 29 -12.63 -0.49 -8.91
N CYS A 30 -12.20 -1.49 -8.13
CA CYS A 30 -11.06 -2.37 -8.42
C CYS A 30 -9.67 -1.71 -8.44
N ARG A 31 -9.56 -0.46 -7.99
CA ARG A 31 -8.30 0.30 -7.97
C ARG A 31 -7.22 -0.38 -7.14
N GLU A 32 -7.53 -0.74 -5.88
CA GLU A 32 -6.55 -1.39 -5.00
C GLU A 32 -6.08 -2.72 -5.57
N HIS A 33 -7.00 -3.61 -5.96
CA HIS A 33 -6.64 -4.92 -6.52
C HIS A 33 -5.81 -4.81 -7.80
N TRP A 34 -6.08 -3.81 -8.65
CA TRP A 34 -5.26 -3.58 -9.84
C TRP A 34 -3.83 -3.14 -9.47
N ILE A 35 -3.69 -2.22 -8.53
CA ILE A 35 -2.38 -1.74 -8.05
C ILE A 35 -1.60 -2.90 -7.40
N GLN A 36 -2.27 -3.71 -6.59
CA GLN A 36 -1.70 -4.90 -5.96
C GLN A 36 -1.16 -5.88 -7.00
N ALA A 37 -1.97 -6.20 -8.02
CA ALA A 37 -1.55 -7.09 -9.10
C ALA A 37 -0.35 -6.53 -9.89
N GLU A 38 -0.32 -5.23 -10.17
CA GLU A 38 0.79 -4.59 -10.89
C GLU A 38 2.08 -4.56 -10.08
N ILE A 39 2.02 -4.36 -8.75
CA ILE A 39 3.18 -4.50 -7.87
C ILE A 39 3.70 -5.94 -7.89
N SER A 40 2.81 -6.93 -7.79
CA SER A 40 3.20 -8.35 -7.87
C SER A 40 3.84 -8.71 -9.22
N LEU A 41 3.27 -8.24 -10.33
CA LEU A 41 3.81 -8.49 -11.67
C LEU A 41 5.17 -7.82 -11.85
N TYR A 42 5.33 -6.56 -11.40
CA TYR A 42 6.61 -5.86 -11.44
C TYR A 42 7.68 -6.64 -10.66
N ALA A 43 7.38 -7.04 -9.42
CA ALA A 43 8.31 -7.81 -8.59
C ALA A 43 8.75 -9.11 -9.26
N TRP A 44 7.83 -9.83 -9.89
CA TRP A 44 8.12 -11.08 -10.59
C TRP A 44 8.99 -10.86 -11.83
N PHE A 45 8.59 -9.94 -12.72
CA PHE A 45 9.25 -9.80 -14.01
C PHE A 45 10.58 -9.03 -13.94
N GLU A 46 10.69 -8.04 -13.07
CA GLU A 46 11.88 -7.17 -13.01
C GLU A 46 12.89 -7.62 -11.96
N GLU A 47 12.44 -8.23 -10.86
CA GLU A 47 13.29 -8.55 -9.71
C GLU A 47 13.30 -10.05 -9.35
N ASN A 48 12.53 -10.88 -10.08
CA ASN A 48 12.38 -12.32 -9.83
C ASN A 48 11.97 -12.64 -8.38
N ILE A 49 11.03 -11.84 -7.85
CA ILE A 49 10.48 -11.97 -6.50
C ILE A 49 8.99 -12.30 -6.57
N GLU A 50 8.57 -13.28 -5.78
CA GLU A 50 7.16 -13.61 -5.60
C GLU A 50 6.52 -12.72 -4.53
N ILE A 51 5.52 -11.94 -4.95
CA ILE A 51 4.58 -11.27 -4.06
C ILE A 51 3.18 -11.82 -4.33
N TRP A 52 2.59 -12.41 -3.30
CA TRP A 52 1.30 -13.08 -3.37
C TRP A 52 0.16 -12.15 -2.91
N THR A 53 -1.01 -12.32 -3.53
CA THR A 53 -2.28 -11.69 -3.11
C THR A 53 -3.22 -12.76 -2.53
N ASP A 54 -4.22 -12.34 -1.75
CA ASP A 54 -5.43 -13.12 -1.39
C ASP A 54 -5.29 -14.43 -0.56
N LEU A 55 -4.08 -14.90 -0.26
CA LEU A 55 -3.84 -16.09 0.56
C LEU A 55 -3.63 -15.73 2.05
N PRO A 56 -4.07 -16.57 3.00
CA PRO A 56 -3.90 -16.28 4.42
C PRO A 56 -2.43 -16.43 4.84
N ILE A 57 -1.89 -15.34 5.37
CA ILE A 57 -0.68 -15.36 6.19
C ILE A 57 -1.02 -16.19 7.43
N GLY A 58 -0.10 -17.07 7.85
CA GLY A 58 -0.31 -18.08 8.90
C GLY A 58 -1.20 -17.62 10.07
N GLY A 59 -2.17 -18.46 10.44
CA GLY A 59 -3.20 -18.13 11.45
C GLY A 59 -4.45 -17.45 10.88
N GLY A 60 -4.72 -17.57 9.58
CA GLY A 60 -5.96 -17.09 8.95
C GLY A 60 -6.03 -15.57 8.76
N ARG A 61 -4.91 -14.87 8.92
CA ARG A 61 -4.83 -13.41 8.79
C ARG A 61 -4.60 -13.03 7.34
N LYS A 62 -5.31 -12.02 6.84
CA LYS A 62 -5.17 -11.51 5.47
C LYS A 62 -4.34 -10.23 5.47
N ALA A 63 -3.58 -10.03 4.40
CA ALA A 63 -3.02 -8.74 3.99
C ALA A 63 -3.18 -8.63 2.48
N ASP A 64 -3.10 -7.41 1.95
CA ASP A 64 -3.19 -7.19 0.51
C ASP A 64 -2.06 -7.89 -0.25
N LEU A 65 -0.83 -7.76 0.27
CA LEU A 65 0.37 -8.33 -0.34
C LEU A 65 1.23 -9.01 0.73
N TYR A 66 1.86 -10.12 0.37
CA TYR A 66 2.93 -10.70 1.19
C TYR A 66 3.98 -11.43 0.35
N ALA A 67 5.20 -11.50 0.88
CA ALA A 67 6.29 -12.29 0.32
C ALA A 67 6.83 -13.27 1.36
N GLN A 68 7.37 -14.38 0.89
CA GLN A 68 8.06 -15.37 1.72
C GLN A 68 9.54 -15.43 1.33
N ASP A 69 10.40 -15.76 2.29
CA ASP A 69 11.80 -16.10 2.00
C ASP A 69 11.92 -17.55 1.50
N GLU A 70 13.15 -17.96 1.15
CA GLU A 70 13.46 -19.32 0.68
C GLU A 70 13.08 -20.43 1.68
N ARG A 71 12.86 -20.07 2.96
CA ARG A 71 12.47 -21.00 4.04
C ARG A 71 10.95 -21.04 4.24
N GLY A 72 10.19 -20.30 3.43
CA GLY A 72 8.74 -20.16 3.55
C GLY A 72 8.29 -19.23 4.69
N ALA A 73 9.21 -18.53 5.35
CA ALA A 73 8.88 -17.56 6.38
C ALA A 73 8.43 -16.24 5.74
N THR A 74 7.38 -15.61 6.29
CA THR A 74 6.90 -14.32 5.78
C THR A 74 7.97 -13.25 5.97
N SER A 75 8.48 -12.70 4.86
CA SER A 75 9.59 -11.73 4.84
C SER A 75 9.10 -10.29 4.65
N MET A 76 7.91 -10.12 4.05
CA MET A 76 7.25 -8.83 3.90
C MET A 76 5.74 -9.01 3.88
N VAL A 77 5.04 -8.06 4.50
CA VAL A 77 3.61 -7.86 4.32
C VAL A 77 3.36 -6.41 3.96
N ALA A 78 2.40 -6.15 3.08
CA ALA A 78 1.99 -4.80 2.76
C ALA A 78 0.46 -4.67 2.68
N GLU A 79 0.00 -3.47 3.00
CA GLU A 79 -1.37 -3.03 2.79
C GLU A 79 -1.36 -1.83 1.84
N VAL A 80 -2.23 -1.85 0.84
CA VAL A 80 -2.35 -0.83 -0.20
C VAL A 80 -3.74 -0.24 -0.17
N LYS A 81 -3.85 1.04 0.18
CA LYS A 81 -5.12 1.79 0.14
C LYS A 81 -5.11 2.85 -0.95
N CYS A 82 -6.18 2.88 -1.74
CA CYS A 82 -6.38 3.88 -2.77
C CYS A 82 -7.54 4.81 -2.37
N LEU A 83 -7.22 6.03 -1.96
CA LEU A 83 -8.22 6.97 -1.49
C LEU A 83 -8.43 8.11 -2.50
N SER A 84 -9.69 8.36 -2.81
CA SER A 84 -10.17 9.59 -3.45
C SER A 84 -10.83 10.50 -2.40
N ASP A 85 -11.01 11.79 -2.68
CA ASP A 85 -11.63 12.73 -1.73
C ASP A 85 -13.08 12.33 -1.37
N ALA A 86 -13.76 11.60 -2.25
CA ALA A 86 -15.09 11.03 -2.00
C ALA A 86 -15.11 9.78 -1.09
N SER A 87 -13.96 9.20 -0.73
CA SER A 87 -13.88 7.93 0.03
C SER A 87 -14.17 8.07 1.54
N GLN A 88 -14.72 9.21 1.97
CA GLN A 88 -14.91 9.63 3.37
C GLN A 88 -15.53 8.56 4.28
N ALA A 89 -16.50 7.78 3.81
CA ALA A 89 -17.19 6.78 4.63
C ALA A 89 -16.34 5.54 4.98
N LYS A 90 -15.20 5.31 4.30
CA LYS A 90 -14.34 4.13 4.52
C LYS A 90 -13.04 4.42 5.28
N CYS A 91 -12.70 5.68 5.53
CA CYS A 91 -11.33 6.03 5.91
C CYS A 91 -11.04 6.00 7.42
N LEU A 92 -12.04 6.23 8.29
CA LEU A 92 -11.76 6.59 9.69
C LEU A 92 -12.53 5.80 10.75
N GLU A 93 -13.56 5.03 10.37
CA GLU A 93 -14.39 4.26 11.32
C GLU A 93 -14.75 2.89 10.74
N GLY A 94 -14.77 1.87 11.59
CA GLY A 94 -15.08 0.48 11.24
C GLY A 94 -13.86 -0.42 11.01
N ASP A 95 -14.12 -1.73 10.88
CA ASP A 95 -13.11 -2.80 10.77
C ASP A 95 -12.24 -2.72 9.50
N TRP A 96 -12.61 -1.84 8.55
CA TRP A 96 -11.93 -1.62 7.27
C TRP A 96 -11.25 -0.24 7.19
N SER A 97 -11.09 0.43 8.34
CA SER A 97 -10.47 1.74 8.42
C SER A 97 -8.94 1.65 8.30
N VAL A 98 -8.31 2.75 7.87
CA VAL A 98 -6.84 2.88 7.81
C VAL A 98 -6.18 2.50 9.14
N ARG A 99 -6.83 2.86 10.26
CA ARG A 99 -6.35 2.52 11.60
C ARG A 99 -6.40 1.01 11.86
N ALA A 100 -7.53 0.36 11.57
CA ALA A 100 -7.67 -1.08 11.74
C ALA A 100 -6.65 -1.85 10.90
N ASP A 101 -6.38 -1.37 9.68
CA ASP A 101 -5.36 -1.96 8.81
C ASP A 101 -3.94 -1.77 9.35
N ILE A 102 -3.60 -0.60 9.89
CA ILE A 102 -2.30 -0.34 10.53
C ILE A 102 -2.12 -1.24 11.77
N GLU A 103 -3.15 -1.34 12.63
CA GLU A 103 -3.13 -2.19 13.83
C GLU A 103 -2.99 -3.67 13.45
N ARG A 104 -3.76 -4.14 12.45
CA ARG A 104 -3.61 -5.50 11.90
C ARG A 104 -2.23 -5.72 11.31
N LEU A 105 -1.73 -4.78 10.52
CA LEU A 105 -0.43 -4.87 9.88
C LEU A 105 0.69 -4.98 10.93
N SER A 106 0.58 -4.21 12.01
CA SER A 106 1.50 -4.24 13.16
C SER A 106 1.48 -5.57 13.93
N SER A 107 0.40 -6.36 13.81
CA SER A 107 0.29 -7.67 14.45
C SER A 107 1.06 -8.80 13.74
N PHE A 108 1.52 -8.59 12.50
CA PHE A 108 2.30 -9.60 11.77
C PHE A 108 3.73 -9.67 12.31
N ASN A 109 4.18 -10.90 12.52
CA ASN A 109 5.57 -11.20 12.91
C ASN A 109 6.41 -11.43 11.64
N THR A 110 6.98 -10.36 11.10
CA THR A 110 7.80 -10.37 9.87
C THR A 110 8.82 -9.25 9.91
N SER A 111 9.86 -9.34 9.08
CA SER A 111 10.94 -8.34 8.98
C SER A 111 10.48 -7.00 8.41
N THR A 112 9.49 -6.99 7.52
CA THR A 112 9.04 -5.76 6.86
C THR A 112 7.52 -5.70 6.79
N ARG A 113 6.96 -4.57 7.23
CA ARG A 113 5.54 -4.25 7.14
C ARG A 113 5.38 -2.91 6.45
N LEU A 114 4.72 -2.87 5.31
CA LEU A 114 4.53 -1.64 4.55
C LEU A 114 3.06 -1.21 4.53
N PHE A 115 2.77 -0.03 5.04
CA PHE A 115 1.50 0.61 4.72
C PHE A 115 1.72 1.53 3.52
N VAL A 116 0.90 1.40 2.49
CA VAL A 116 1.02 2.15 1.24
C VAL A 116 -0.30 2.87 0.99
N LEU A 117 -0.22 4.20 0.90
CA LEU A 117 -1.36 5.04 0.59
C LEU A 117 -1.17 5.70 -0.77
N VAL A 118 -2.12 5.48 -1.66
CA VAL A 118 -2.20 6.10 -2.99
C VAL A 118 -3.28 7.17 -2.94
N ILE A 119 -2.86 8.43 -3.14
CA ILE A 119 -3.75 9.59 -3.08
C ILE A 119 -3.77 10.26 -4.46
N ALA A 120 -4.93 10.22 -5.13
CA ALA A 120 -5.12 10.96 -6.37
C ALA A 120 -4.98 12.49 -6.13
N LYS A 121 -4.49 13.22 -7.14
CA LYS A 121 -4.43 14.69 -7.15
C LYS A 121 -5.46 15.25 -8.14
N GLY A 122 -5.86 16.50 -7.91
CA GLY A 122 -6.81 17.22 -8.79
C GLY A 122 -8.25 17.28 -8.27
N GLU A 123 -8.55 16.59 -7.16
CA GLU A 123 -9.78 16.76 -6.41
C GLU A 123 -9.63 17.86 -5.33
N GLN A 124 -10.75 18.46 -4.93
CA GLN A 124 -10.75 19.44 -3.85
C GLN A 124 -10.56 18.71 -2.51
N GLU A 125 -9.41 18.92 -1.87
CA GLU A 125 -9.04 18.24 -0.64
C GLU A 125 -10.12 18.34 0.44
N SER A 126 -10.64 17.18 0.84
CA SER A 126 -11.54 17.07 1.98
C SER A 126 -10.77 17.19 3.31
N ASN A 127 -11.46 17.48 4.42
CA ASN A 127 -10.82 17.46 5.76
C ASN A 127 -10.19 16.08 6.08
N THR A 128 -10.79 15.01 5.56
CA THR A 128 -10.23 13.64 5.65
C THR A 128 -9.00 13.50 4.77
N GLY A 129 -9.00 14.02 3.54
CA GLY A 129 -7.82 14.12 2.67
C GLY A 129 -6.67 14.87 3.35
N LYS A 130 -6.96 16.00 3.99
CA LYS A 130 -5.98 16.76 4.78
C LYS A 130 -5.40 15.93 5.92
N ARG A 131 -6.27 15.28 6.70
CA ARG A 131 -5.84 14.33 7.73
C ARG A 131 -4.93 13.27 7.10
N LEU A 132 -5.29 12.73 5.93
CA LEU A 132 -4.55 11.71 5.15
C LEU A 132 -3.13 12.10 4.79
N ARG A 133 -2.90 13.40 4.67
CA ARG A 133 -1.59 13.98 4.35
C ARG A 133 -0.77 14.40 5.57
N THR A 134 -1.31 14.33 6.80
CA THR A 134 -0.67 14.87 8.01
C THR A 134 -0.11 13.83 9.00
N ASP A 135 -0.10 12.54 8.64
CA ASP A 135 0.62 11.45 9.36
C ASP A 135 0.20 11.13 10.80
N THR A 136 -0.95 11.62 11.24
CA THR A 136 -1.34 11.52 12.66
C THR A 136 -1.69 10.12 13.17
N TRP A 137 -1.62 9.07 12.35
CA TRP A 137 -2.04 7.69 12.69
C TRP A 137 -0.97 6.61 12.57
N VAL A 138 0.19 6.91 11.99
CA VAL A 138 1.32 5.96 11.92
C VAL A 138 2.29 6.15 13.10
N GLU A 139 1.78 6.55 14.26
CA GLU A 139 2.55 6.74 15.50
C GLU A 139 3.82 7.62 15.34
N GLY A 140 3.78 8.62 14.45
CA GLY A 140 4.90 9.54 14.21
C GLY A 140 6.00 8.99 13.31
N ARG A 141 5.79 7.87 12.64
CA ARG A 141 6.73 7.36 11.62
C ARG A 141 6.73 8.23 10.39
N GLU A 142 7.92 8.53 9.89
CA GLU A 142 8.08 9.26 8.63
C GLU A 142 7.65 8.40 7.44
N SER A 143 6.85 9.01 6.56
CA SER A 143 6.52 8.43 5.26
C SER A 143 7.65 8.69 4.27
N ILE A 144 7.94 7.71 3.42
CA ILE A 144 8.61 7.97 2.15
C ILE A 144 7.55 8.34 1.12
N ASN A 145 7.73 9.52 0.51
CA ASN A 145 6.79 10.06 -0.46
C ASN A 145 7.34 9.90 -1.89
N LEU A 146 6.47 9.50 -2.81
CA LEU A 146 6.71 9.50 -4.24
C LEU A 146 5.61 10.31 -4.92
N ASP A 147 6.00 11.39 -5.59
CA ASP A 147 5.10 12.28 -6.29
C ASP A 147 5.18 12.00 -7.80
N LEU A 148 4.06 11.54 -8.39
CA LEU A 148 3.93 11.23 -9.81
C LEU A 148 3.24 12.36 -10.59
N GLY A 149 3.08 13.54 -9.99
CA GLY A 149 2.36 14.68 -10.57
C GLY A 149 0.84 14.55 -10.47
N HIS A 150 0.27 13.41 -10.87
CA HIS A 150 -1.17 13.11 -10.82
C HIS A 150 -1.59 12.31 -9.57
N ALA A 151 -0.62 11.75 -8.83
CA ALA A 151 -0.83 11.02 -7.59
C ALA A 151 0.31 11.28 -6.60
N LEU A 152 -0.01 11.21 -5.30
CA LEU A 152 0.97 11.14 -4.21
C LEU A 152 0.91 9.74 -3.60
N ILE A 153 2.02 9.02 -3.69
CA ILE A 153 2.19 7.73 -3.03
C ILE A 153 2.96 7.96 -1.73
N ARG A 154 2.45 7.38 -0.65
CA ARG A 154 3.06 7.47 0.68
C ARG A 154 3.29 6.08 1.21
N ILE A 155 4.51 5.78 1.62
CA ILE A 155 4.91 4.45 2.09
C ILE A 155 5.48 4.58 3.50
N TRP A 156 4.93 3.83 4.44
CA TRP A 156 5.43 3.73 5.81
C TRP A 156 5.92 2.32 6.08
N ALA A 157 7.10 2.20 6.67
CA ALA A 157 7.53 0.95 7.27
C ALA A 157 7.08 0.90 8.73
N LEU A 158 6.21 -0.06 9.08
CA LEU A 158 5.64 -0.27 10.42
C LEU A 158 6.37 -1.35 11.24
#